data_AF-A0A1Y3ANL1-F1
#
_entry.id   AF-A0A1Y3ANL1-F1
#
_cell.length_a   1.000
_cell.length_b   1.000
_cell.length_c   1.000
_cell.angle_alpha   90.00
_cell.angle_beta   90.00
_cell.angle_gamma   90.00
#
_symmetry.space_group_name_H-M   'P 1'
#
loop_
_entity.id
_entity.type
_entity.pdbx_description
1 polymer ?
#
loop_
_entity_poly.entity_id
_entity_poly.type
_entity_poly.pdbx_seq_one_letter_code
_entity_poly.pdbx_strand_id
1 'polypeptide(L)'
;MTFVITLPTFGSPIDYELCPDGKNRQLTYENREEYVELYWKYLLIDSIKKQFESFYNGFMKVLDKDVLQLFQAEELMQLVEGEEMIDWNEFERATHYKKPFD
;
A
#
# COMPACT_ATOMS: atom_id res chain seq x y z
N MET A 1 21.11 9.60 6.74
CA MET A 1 19.98 8.71 6.45
C MET A 1 20.55 7.38 6.01
N THR A 2 19.99 6.28 6.50
CA THR A 2 20.45 4.91 6.23
C THR A 2 19.27 4.08 5.72
N PHE A 3 19.45 2.80 5.43
CA PHE A 3 18.41 1.91 4.90
C PHE A 3 17.45 1.46 6.02
N VAL A 4 16.86 2.43 6.72
CA VAL A 4 15.95 2.26 7.86
C VAL A 4 14.74 3.18 7.69
N ILE A 5 13.55 2.65 7.96
CA ILE A 5 12.29 3.41 8.02
C ILE A 5 11.75 3.41 9.45
N THR A 6 11.28 4.58 9.91
CA THR A 6 10.60 4.72 11.20
C THR A 6 9.09 4.81 10.97
N LEU A 7 8.32 3.89 11.55
CA LEU A 7 6.85 3.86 11.43
C LEU A 7 6.15 3.93 12.78
N PRO A 8 5.01 4.64 12.87
CA PRO A 8 4.18 4.65 14.08
C PRO A 8 3.50 3.29 14.23
N THR A 9 3.95 2.50 15.19
CA THR A 9 3.45 1.16 15.44
C THR A 9 2.98 1.07 16.89
N PHE A 10 1.69 0.78 17.10
CA PHE A 10 1.05 0.75 18.42
C PHE A 10 1.28 2.03 19.26
N GLY A 11 1.28 3.20 18.61
CA GLY A 11 1.43 4.50 19.28
C GLY A 11 2.87 4.90 19.61
N SER A 12 3.87 4.14 19.16
CA SER A 12 5.29 4.50 19.29
C SER A 12 6.04 4.39 17.96
N PRO A 13 7.04 5.24 17.69
CA PRO A 13 7.90 5.09 16.52
C PRO A 13 8.80 3.86 16.67
N ILE A 14 8.79 2.97 15.68
CA ILE A 14 9.67 1.80 15.61
C ILE A 14 10.49 1.86 14.32
N ASP A 15 11.78 1.58 14.43
CA ASP A 15 12.71 1.52 13.31
C ASP A 15 12.75 0.11 12.70
N TYR A 16 12.64 0.05 11.38
CA TYR A 16 12.71 -1.17 10.59
C TYR A 16 13.83 -1.08 9.56
N GLU A 17 14.75 -2.04 9.56
CA GLU A 17 15.80 -2.13 8.55
C GLU A 17 15.21 -2.67 7.23
N LEU A 18 15.41 -1.92 6.14
CA LEU A 18 14.87 -2.25 4.81
C LEU A 18 15.66 -3.35 4.09
N CYS A 19 16.90 -3.59 4.54
CA CYS A 19 17.77 -4.65 4.06
C CYS A 19 18.63 -5.18 5.22
N PRO A 20 19.30 -6.34 5.06
CA PRO A 20 20.27 -6.80 6.04
C PRO A 20 21.33 -5.72 6.30
N ASP A 21 21.57 -5.42 7.57
CA ASP A 21 22.49 -4.38 8.03
C ASP A 21 22.19 -2.96 7.52
N GLY A 22 20.91 -2.70 7.22
CA GLY A 22 20.45 -1.43 6.67
C GLY A 22 20.75 -0.23 7.57
N LYS A 23 20.84 -0.43 8.89
CA LYS A 23 21.24 0.63 9.83
C LYS A 23 22.66 1.17 9.61
N ASN A 24 23.57 0.33 9.13
CA ASN A 24 24.98 0.70 8.88
C ASN A 24 25.20 1.11 7.42
N ARG A 25 24.23 0.85 6.55
CA ARG A 25 24.28 1.21 5.14
C ARG A 25 23.84 2.64 4.93
N GLN A 26 24.78 3.49 4.53
CA GLN A 26 24.50 4.91 4.29
C GLN A 26 23.77 5.13 2.95
N LEU A 27 22.73 5.95 2.96
CA LEU A 27 22.05 6.42 1.75
C LEU A 27 22.94 7.43 1.02
N THR A 28 23.20 7.17 -0.26
CA THR A 28 23.97 8.03 -1.16
C THR A 28 23.16 8.31 -2.42
N TYR A 29 23.65 9.19 -3.29
CA TYR A 29 22.98 9.50 -4.55
C TYR A 29 22.86 8.26 -5.45
N GLU A 30 23.88 7.41 -5.44
CA GLU A 30 24.03 6.23 -6.28
C GLU A 30 23.10 5.09 -5.86
N ASN A 31 22.77 4.98 -4.57
CA ASN A 31 21.94 3.90 -4.02
C ASN A 31 20.50 4.33 -3.64
N ARG A 32 20.12 5.57 -3.96
CA ARG A 32 18.79 6.11 -3.62
C ARG A 32 17.64 5.38 -4.29
N GLU A 33 17.82 4.88 -5.52
CA GLU A 33 16.76 4.20 -6.27
C GLU A 33 16.43 2.88 -5.59
N GLU A 34 17.45 2.12 -5.20
CA GLU A 34 17.30 0.91 -4.40
C GLU A 34 16.62 1.20 -3.05
N TYR A 35 17.00 2.30 -2.38
CA TYR A 35 16.33 2.68 -1.14
C TYR A 35 14.83 2.91 -1.35
N VAL A 36 14.44 3.65 -2.40
CA VAL A 36 13.03 3.88 -2.75
C VAL A 36 12.33 2.55 -3.05
N GLU A 37 12.99 1.65 -3.77
CA GLU A 37 12.45 0.32 -4.07
C GLU A 37 12.16 -0.50 -2.82
N LEU A 38 13.14 -0.59 -1.92
CA LEU A 38 12.99 -1.31 -0.66
C LEU A 38 11.97 -0.64 0.26
N TYR A 39 11.87 0.69 0.22
CA TYR A 39 10.90 1.45 1.01
C TYR A 39 9.45 1.10 0.63
N TRP A 40 9.07 1.19 -0.64
CA TRP A 40 7.70 0.87 -1.04
C TRP A 40 7.40 -0.62 -0.89
N LYS A 41 8.39 -1.49 -1.16
CA LYS A 41 8.26 -2.94 -0.97
C LYS A 41 7.98 -3.27 0.49
N TYR A 42 8.69 -2.64 1.43
CA TYR A 42 8.44 -2.85 2.85
C TYR A 42 7.03 -2.42 3.25
N LEU A 43 6.63 -1.22 2.82
CA LEU A 43 5.31 -0.67 3.15
C LEU A 43 4.15 -1.52 2.63
N LEU A 44 4.23 -1.98 1.37
CA LEU A 44 3.11 -2.63 0.71
C LEU A 44 3.14 -4.16 0.77
N ILE A 45 4.32 -4.77 0.94
CA ILE A 45 4.51 -6.21 0.81
C ILE A 45 5.08 -6.81 2.10
N ASP A 46 6.31 -6.44 2.49
CA ASP A 46 7.02 -7.18 3.53
C ASP A 46 6.39 -6.99 4.92
N SER A 47 5.88 -5.79 5.23
CA SER A 47 5.26 -5.48 6.53
C SER A 47 3.98 -6.28 6.83
N ILE A 48 3.28 -6.74 5.79
CA ILE A 48 2.02 -7.49 5.90
C ILE A 48 2.13 -8.93 5.40
N LYS A 49 3.34 -9.38 5.02
CA LYS A 49 3.56 -10.64 4.30
C LYS A 49 2.88 -11.84 4.94
N LYS A 50 3.01 -12.00 6.27
CA LYS A 50 2.44 -13.15 6.99
C LYS A 50 0.91 -13.19 6.91
N GLN A 51 0.27 -12.04 7.07
CA GLN A 51 -1.18 -11.87 7.01
C GLN A 51 -1.66 -12.07 5.57
N PHE A 52 -0.96 -11.45 4.63
CA PHE A 52 -1.27 -11.54 3.21
C PHE A 52 -1.14 -12.97 2.68
N GLU A 53 -0.09 -13.72 3.02
CA GLU A 53 0.07 -15.13 2.62
C GLU A 53 -1.08 -15.99 3.14
N SER A 54 -1.52 -15.76 4.38
CA SER A 54 -2.67 -16.48 4.96
C SER A 54 -3.97 -16.16 4.22
N PHE A 55 -4.19 -14.88 3.90
CA PHE A 55 -5.33 -14.43 3.10
C PHE A 55 -5.29 -15.04 1.69
N TYR A 56 -4.16 -14.91 0.99
CA TYR A 56 -3.95 -15.42 -0.37
C TYR A 56 -4.21 -16.93 -0.46
N ASN A 57 -3.68 -17.71 0.49
CA ASN A 57 -3.92 -19.15 0.56
C ASN A 57 -5.40 -19.50 0.79
N GLY A 58 -6.15 -18.68 1.52
CA GLY A 58 -7.59 -18.85 1.70
C GLY A 58 -8.36 -18.49 0.42
N PHE A 59 -8.04 -17.34 -0.16
CA PHE A 59 -8.68 -16.79 -1.35
C PHE A 59 -8.53 -17.73 -2.56
N MET A 60 -7.33 -18.29 -2.76
CA MET A 60 -7.03 -19.26 -3.84
C MET A 60 -7.68 -20.65 -3.65
N LYS A 61 -8.33 -20.94 -2.52
CA LYS A 61 -9.14 -22.19 -2.38
C LYS A 61 -10.49 -22.11 -3.06
N VAL A 62 -10.99 -20.88 -3.28
CA VAL A 62 -12.33 -20.63 -3.84
C VAL A 62 -12.23 -20.14 -5.28
N LEU A 63 -11.13 -19.47 -5.62
CA LEU A 63 -10.91 -18.89 -6.94
C LEU A 63 -9.89 -19.68 -7.75
N ASP A 64 -10.17 -19.83 -9.04
CA ASP A 64 -9.22 -20.39 -9.99
C ASP A 64 -8.15 -19.33 -10.33
N LYS A 65 -6.88 -19.72 -10.20
CA LYS A 65 -5.73 -18.86 -10.46
C LYS A 65 -5.67 -18.40 -11.93
N ASP A 66 -6.16 -19.20 -12.86
CA ASP A 66 -6.16 -18.85 -14.28
C ASP A 66 -7.21 -17.77 -14.59
N VAL A 67 -8.33 -17.79 -13.88
CA VAL A 67 -9.36 -16.73 -13.97
C VAL A 67 -8.85 -15.42 -13.39
N LEU A 68 -8.12 -15.48 -12.26
CA LEU A 68 -7.61 -14.28 -11.61
C LEU A 68 -6.63 -13.50 -12.50
N GLN A 69 -5.88 -14.18 -13.35
CA GLN A 69 -4.92 -13.57 -14.28
C GLN A 69 -5.57 -12.79 -15.43
N LEU A 70 -6.89 -12.93 -15.62
CA LEU A 70 -7.62 -12.21 -16.65
C LEU A 70 -7.92 -10.75 -16.25
N PHE A 71 -7.83 -10.42 -14.97
CA PHE A 71 -8.19 -9.12 -14.43
C PHE A 71 -6.96 -8.24 -14.18
N GLN A 72 -7.10 -6.94 -14.48
CA GLN A 72 -6.22 -5.91 -13.92
C GLN A 72 -6.56 -5.67 -12.44
N ALA A 73 -5.67 -4.98 -11.71
CA ALA A 73 -5.85 -4.76 -10.28
C ALA A 73 -7.15 -4.00 -9.97
N GLU A 74 -7.48 -3.01 -10.79
CA GLU A 74 -8.67 -2.18 -10.68
C GLU A 74 -9.96 -2.98 -10.95
N GLU A 75 -9.94 -3.87 -11.94
CA GLU A 75 -11.10 -4.71 -12.27
C GLU A 75 -11.36 -5.76 -11.19
N LEU A 76 -10.29 -6.34 -10.62
CA LEU A 76 -10.41 -7.26 -9.49
C LEU A 76 -10.96 -6.55 -8.24
N MET A 77 -10.51 -5.32 -7.99
CA MET A 77 -11.03 -4.48 -6.91
C MET A 77 -12.53 -4.21 -7.11
N GLN A 78 -12.93 -3.76 -8.29
CA GLN A 78 -14.35 -3.52 -8.62
C GLN A 78 -15.19 -4.80 -8.51
N LEU A 79 -14.66 -5.96 -8.89
CA LEU A 79 -15.36 -7.24 -8.73
C LEU A 79 -15.63 -7.57 -7.25
N VAL A 80 -14.70 -7.26 -6.36
CA VAL A 80 -14.78 -7.56 -4.93
C VAL A 80 -15.64 -6.54 -4.19
N GLU A 81 -15.46 -5.25 -4.50
CA GLU A 81 -16.12 -4.14 -3.81
C GLU A 81 -17.50 -3.80 -4.41
N GLY A 82 -17.73 -4.19 -5.66
CA GLY A 82 -18.88 -3.75 -6.45
C GLY A 82 -18.68 -2.35 -7.02
N GLU A 83 -19.73 -1.80 -7.62
CA GLU A 83 -19.74 -0.40 -8.04
C GLU A 83 -20.19 0.50 -6.89
N GLU A 84 -19.35 1.47 -6.53
CA GLU A 84 -19.76 2.57 -5.67
C GLU A 84 -20.73 3.49 -6.42
N MET A 85 -21.99 3.53 -6.00
CA MET A 85 -22.92 4.57 -6.43
C MET A 85 -22.69 5.83 -5.60
N ILE A 86 -21.93 6.77 -6.17
CA ILE A 86 -21.72 8.09 -5.56
C ILE A 86 -22.99 8.93 -5.73
N ASP A 87 -23.61 9.34 -4.62
CA ASP A 87 -24.67 10.37 -4.65
C ASP A 87 -24.04 11.75 -4.81
N TRP A 88 -24.08 12.25 -6.04
CA TRP A 88 -23.57 13.57 -6.38
C TRP A 88 -24.24 14.71 -5.60
N ASN A 89 -25.51 14.56 -5.20
CA ASN A 89 -26.20 15.58 -4.41
C ASN A 89 -25.64 15.64 -2.98
N GLU A 90 -25.31 14.49 -2.40
CA GLU A 90 -24.66 14.44 -1.08
C GLU A 90 -23.25 15.01 -1.17
N PHE A 91 -22.51 14.64 -2.21
CA PHE A 91 -21.16 15.14 -2.45
C PHE A 91 -21.12 16.68 -2.61
N GLU A 92 -22.07 17.24 -3.37
CA GLU A 92 -22.21 18.69 -3.52
C GLU A 92 -22.52 19.37 -2.19
N ARG A 93 -23.45 18.83 -1.39
CA ARG A 93 -23.80 19.38 -0.07
C ARG A 93 -22.65 19.36 0.93
N ALA A 94 -21.77 18.36 0.85
CA ALA A 94 -20.60 18.25 1.72
C ALA A 94 -19.40 19.10 1.26
N THR A 95 -19.45 19.63 0.04
CA THR A 95 -18.35 20.41 -0.56
C THR A 95 -18.37 21.85 -0.06
N HIS A 96 -17.23 22.33 0.43
CA HIS A 96 -17.04 23.72 0.84
C HIS A 96 -16.14 24.44 -0.16
N TYR A 97 -16.66 25.51 -0.75
CA TYR A 97 -15.89 26.36 -1.65
C TYR A 97 -15.06 27.38 -0.87
N LYS A 98 -13.93 27.79 -1.46
CA LYS A 98 -13.12 28.89 -0.96
C LYS A 98 -13.11 29.99 -2.01
N LYS A 99 -13.04 31.24 -1.54
CA LYS A 99 -12.88 32.43 -2.41
C LYS A 99 -11.83 32.24 -3.51
N PRO A 100 -12.11 32.73 -4.73
CA PRO A 100 -13.23 33.60 -5.10
C PRO A 100 -14.57 32.88 -5.39
N PHE A 101 -14.66 31.57 -5.11
CA PHE A 101 -15.79 30.73 -5.48
C PHE A 101 -16.80 30.48 -4.34
N ASP A 102 -16.84 31.37 -3.34
CA ASP A 102 -17.92 31.39 -2.33
C ASP A 102 -19.27 31.75 -2.99
#